data_AF-A0A819ERJ1-F1
#
_entry.id   AF-A0A819ERJ1-F1
#
_cell.length_a   1.000
_cell.length_b   1.000
_cell.length_c   1.000
_cell.angle_alpha   90.00
_cell.angle_beta   90.00
_cell.angle_gamma   90.00
#
_symmetry.space_group_name_H-M   'P 1'
#
loop_
_entity.id
_entity.type
_entity.pdbx_description
1 polymer ?
#
loop_
_entity_poly.entity_id
_entity_poly.type
_entity_poly.pdbx_seq_one_letter_code
_entity_poly.pdbx_strand_id
1 'polypeptide(L)'
;MSTVGIILLLMNTWLFTYGNKCITQPGKCRFSRLHGDINRDQKSRLSALGMSLTTPKVLPTIDPGSLVHITMSSEVSVNLDEFATDKITLDSIIAELLQPNPQFWIDRAKKQVNLATYRLTFRPLFVNDKYQLPLTQPSHWHIVLHENPKYHHAIGGHRLVSVRYTWSTHILSDYESPGISEPQLGNIGGQWVEPFILPADPYNIIQRTGYACMDECKILIIMLILADSLREHLHHKHLPHISLINSLYQYRPL
;
A
#
# COMPACT_ATOMS: atom_id res chain seq x y z
N MET A 1 -0.78 -16.89 12.78
CA MET A 1 -0.34 -15.51 12.45
C MET A 1 0.97 -15.62 11.70
N SER A 2 1.01 -15.16 10.46
CA SER A 2 2.23 -15.16 9.66
C SER A 2 2.96 -13.84 9.91
N THR A 3 4.14 -13.88 10.52
CA THR A 3 5.03 -12.72 10.61
C THR A 3 5.72 -12.58 9.27
N VAL A 4 5.41 -11.50 8.54
CA VAL A 4 6.02 -11.28 7.24
C VAL A 4 6.84 -10.00 7.27
N GLY A 5 8.11 -10.13 6.89
CA GLY A 5 8.98 -8.98 6.66
C GLY A 5 8.82 -8.50 5.22
N ILE A 6 8.52 -7.20 5.05
CA ILE A 6 8.64 -6.56 3.75
C ILE A 6 10.10 -6.20 3.53
N ILE A 7 10.82 -6.83 2.60
CA ILE A 7 12.18 -6.41 2.24
C ILE A 7 12.07 -5.36 1.14
N LEU A 8 12.57 -4.16 1.45
CA LEU A 8 12.71 -3.04 0.52
C LEU A 8 14.16 -2.98 0.01
N LEU A 9 14.38 -2.85 -1.29
CA LEU A 9 15.70 -2.77 -1.90
C LEU A 9 15.74 -1.58 -2.87
N LEU A 10 16.61 -0.61 -2.63
CA LEU A 10 16.90 0.43 -3.63
C LEU A 10 17.92 -0.07 -4.64
N MET A 11 17.51 -0.16 -5.90
CA MET A 11 18.41 -0.46 -7.02
C MET A 11 18.53 0.78 -7.89
N ASN A 12 19.76 1.22 -8.16
CA ASN A 12 20.01 2.36 -9.04
C ASN A 12 20.53 1.84 -10.38
N THR A 13 19.80 2.04 -11.47
CA THR A 13 20.33 1.98 -12.85
C THR A 13 19.25 2.32 -13.88
N TRP A 14 19.31 3.53 -14.47
CA TRP A 14 18.92 3.78 -15.85
C TRP A 14 19.70 5.00 -16.40
N LEU A 15 20.79 4.74 -17.13
CA LEU A 15 21.41 5.72 -18.02
C LEU A 15 20.67 5.66 -19.37
N PHE A 16 19.62 6.46 -19.52
CA PHE A 16 19.08 6.81 -20.84
C PHE A 16 19.57 8.20 -21.22
N THR A 17 20.57 8.26 -22.08
CA THR A 17 20.91 9.47 -22.83
C THR A 17 19.82 9.73 -23.87
N TYR A 18 18.79 10.51 -23.51
CA TYR A 18 17.92 11.15 -24.50
C TYR A 18 18.47 12.53 -24.84
N GLY A 19 19.16 12.63 -25.97
CA GLY A 19 19.46 13.90 -26.60
C GLY A 19 18.19 14.45 -27.26
N ASN A 20 17.67 15.57 -26.77
CA ASN A 20 16.69 16.36 -27.50
C ASN A 20 17.18 17.80 -27.66
N LYS A 21 17.36 18.18 -28.93
CA LYS A 21 17.69 19.52 -29.39
C LYS A 21 16.61 20.51 -28.94
N CYS A 22 17.02 21.58 -28.27
CA CYS A 22 16.22 22.79 -28.12
C CYS A 22 15.97 23.41 -29.51
N ILE A 23 14.70 23.50 -29.91
CA ILE A 23 14.26 24.46 -30.92
C ILE A 23 13.60 25.61 -30.17
N THR A 24 14.26 26.77 -30.24
CA THR A 24 13.74 28.07 -29.83
C THR A 24 12.72 28.58 -30.85
N GLN A 25 11.63 29.22 -30.40
CA GLN A 25 11.18 30.55 -30.84
C GLN A 25 9.83 30.99 -30.19
N PRO A 26 9.48 32.31 -30.20
CA PRO A 26 9.17 33.07 -28.99
C PRO A 26 7.70 33.51 -28.85
N GLY A 27 7.26 33.77 -27.61
CA GLY A 27 5.97 34.45 -27.39
C GLY A 27 5.48 34.50 -25.95
N LYS A 28 5.86 35.55 -25.21
CA LYS A 28 5.16 36.18 -24.08
C LYS A 28 4.70 35.26 -22.91
N CYS A 29 5.61 35.05 -21.95
CA CYS A 29 5.23 34.94 -20.54
C CYS A 29 5.84 36.12 -19.78
N ARG A 30 5.01 37.13 -19.47
CA ARG A 30 5.39 38.30 -18.69
C ARG A 30 5.21 37.93 -17.21
N PHE A 31 6.26 37.44 -16.56
CA PHE A 31 6.31 37.39 -15.10
C PHE A 31 6.77 38.74 -14.57
N SER A 32 5.89 39.39 -13.83
CA SER A 32 6.18 40.60 -13.06
C SER A 32 7.30 40.30 -12.07
N ARG A 33 8.45 40.98 -12.23
CA ARG A 33 9.51 41.05 -11.21
C ARG A 33 8.93 41.66 -9.93
N LEU A 34 8.87 40.87 -8.87
CA LEU A 34 9.03 41.43 -7.52
C LEU A 34 10.54 41.70 -7.35
N HIS A 35 10.99 42.89 -7.74
CA HIS A 35 12.23 43.46 -7.21
C HIS A 35 11.92 43.92 -5.78
N GLY A 36 12.08 43.01 -4.83
CA GLY A 36 12.38 43.37 -3.45
C GLY A 36 13.90 43.52 -3.35
N ASP A 37 14.39 44.75 -3.38
CA ASP A 37 15.79 45.04 -3.10
C ASP A 37 16.12 44.54 -1.69
N ILE A 38 16.91 43.47 -1.60
CA ILE A 38 17.48 43.01 -0.34
C ILE A 38 18.51 44.06 0.06
N ASN A 39 18.08 44.94 0.95
CA ASN A 39 18.89 46.00 1.52
C ASN A 39 20.19 45.41 2.09
N ARG A 40 21.32 46.06 1.79
CA ARG A 40 22.70 45.63 2.16
C ARG A 40 22.88 45.42 3.67
N ASP A 41 21.93 45.90 4.47
CA ASP A 41 21.88 45.87 5.93
C ASP A 41 21.34 44.56 6.54
N GLN A 42 20.70 43.67 5.78
CA GLN A 42 20.26 42.36 6.31
C GLN A 42 21.35 41.29 6.26
N LYS A 43 22.35 41.43 5.38
CA LYS A 43 23.48 40.50 5.29
C LYS A 43 24.39 40.54 6.52
N SER A 44 24.52 41.71 7.15
CA SER A 44 25.33 41.90 8.37
C SER A 44 24.68 41.28 9.61
N ARG A 45 23.34 41.30 9.71
CA ARG A 45 22.61 40.75 10.87
C ARG A 45 22.55 39.21 10.89
N LEU A 46 22.56 38.56 9.72
CA LEU A 46 22.60 37.09 9.64
C LEU A 46 23.97 36.50 10.02
N SER A 47 25.05 37.26 9.81
CA SER A 47 26.41 36.82 10.17
C SER A 47 26.67 36.86 11.68
N ALA A 48 25.91 37.66 12.44
CA ALA A 48 26.03 37.77 13.90
C ALA A 48 25.34 36.62 14.66
N LEU A 49 24.56 35.78 13.99
CA LEU A 49 23.83 34.65 14.59
C LEU A 49 24.57 33.31 14.50
N GLY A 50 25.82 33.28 14.00
CA GLY A 50 26.58 32.02 13.86
C GLY A 50 25.93 30.98 12.95
N MET A 51 24.89 31.36 12.19
CA MET A 51 24.27 30.51 11.20
C MET A 51 25.19 30.41 10.00
N SER A 52 26.03 29.37 10.03
CA SER A 52 26.76 28.91 8.85
C SER A 52 25.74 28.65 7.74
N LEU A 53 25.76 29.48 6.70
CA LEU A 53 25.04 29.25 5.47
C LEU A 53 25.65 27.99 4.87
N THR A 54 25.02 26.85 5.15
CA THR A 54 25.36 25.59 4.50
C THR A 54 25.32 25.81 3.01
N THR A 55 26.41 25.43 2.34
CA THR A 55 26.57 25.53 0.90
C THR A 55 25.31 24.99 0.24
N PRO A 56 24.64 25.76 -0.65
CA PRO A 56 23.46 25.26 -1.35
C PRO A 56 23.80 23.92 -1.98
N LYS A 57 23.11 22.85 -1.56
CA LYS A 57 23.22 21.55 -2.21
C LYS A 57 22.80 21.78 -3.66
N VAL A 58 23.75 21.77 -4.58
CA VAL A 58 23.47 21.88 -6.02
C VAL A 58 22.71 20.61 -6.36
N LEU A 59 21.39 20.71 -6.46
CA LEU A 59 20.57 19.62 -6.95
C LEU A 59 21.03 19.33 -8.40
N PRO A 60 21.26 18.07 -8.75
CA PRO A 60 21.57 17.73 -10.13
C PRO A 60 20.46 18.28 -11.03
N THR A 61 20.84 18.83 -12.17
CA THR A 61 19.90 19.43 -13.15
C THR A 61 18.89 18.42 -13.71
N ILE A 62 19.13 17.13 -13.46
CA ILE A 62 18.25 16.00 -13.75
C ILE A 62 18.17 15.18 -12.46
N ASP A 63 16.96 14.98 -11.95
CA ASP A 63 16.71 14.05 -10.85
C ASP A 63 17.01 12.63 -11.35
N PRO A 64 17.99 11.91 -10.75
CA PRO A 64 18.28 10.53 -11.17
C PRO A 64 17.13 9.56 -10.86
N GLY A 65 16.16 9.98 -10.03
CA GLY A 65 15.06 9.15 -9.56
C GLY A 65 15.52 8.06 -8.59
N SER A 66 14.56 7.27 -8.15
CA SER A 66 14.76 6.12 -7.28
C SER A 66 13.86 4.97 -7.69
N LEU A 67 14.37 3.74 -7.63
CA LEU A 67 13.60 2.52 -7.81
C LEU A 67 13.69 1.66 -6.56
N VAL A 68 12.57 1.55 -5.84
CA VAL A 68 12.45 0.73 -4.63
C VAL A 68 11.73 -0.57 -4.99
N HIS A 69 12.42 -1.70 -4.91
CA HIS A 69 11.83 -3.02 -5.00
C HIS A 69 11.26 -3.44 -3.65
N ILE A 70 10.02 -3.90 -3.62
CA ILE A 70 9.33 -4.35 -2.43
C ILE A 70 9.00 -5.82 -2.59
N THR A 71 9.25 -6.63 -1.56
CA THR A 71 8.89 -8.04 -1.53
C THR A 71 8.20 -8.42 -0.23
N MET A 72 7.36 -9.45 -0.28
CA MET A 72 6.65 -10.01 0.86
C MET A 72 6.44 -11.51 0.64
N SER A 73 6.63 -12.35 1.65
CA SER A 73 6.32 -13.78 1.58
C SER A 73 5.29 -14.15 2.65
N SER A 74 4.10 -14.57 2.25
CA SER A 74 2.97 -14.78 3.16
C SER A 74 2.21 -16.06 2.84
N GLU A 75 1.21 -16.32 3.65
CA GLU A 75 0.22 -17.37 3.43
C GLU A 75 -1.17 -16.74 3.47
N VAL A 76 -2.01 -17.10 2.51
CA VAL A 76 -3.41 -16.70 2.48
C VAL A 76 -4.29 -17.95 2.62
N SER A 77 -5.41 -17.79 3.29
CA SER A 77 -6.28 -18.91 3.69
C SER A 77 -7.75 -18.60 3.46
N VAL A 78 -8.55 -19.67 3.49
CA VAL A 78 -9.99 -19.64 3.74
C VAL A 78 -10.22 -20.20 5.13
N ASN A 79 -10.90 -19.44 6.00
CA ASN A 79 -11.28 -19.92 7.31
C ASN A 79 -12.58 -20.74 7.20
N LEU A 80 -12.49 -22.03 7.53
CA LEU A 80 -13.63 -22.94 7.42
C LEU A 80 -14.56 -22.92 8.63
N ASP A 81 -14.20 -22.23 9.71
CA ASP A 81 -15.00 -22.21 10.93
C ASP A 81 -16.29 -21.40 10.81
N GLU A 82 -16.42 -20.58 9.76
CA GLU A 82 -17.67 -19.86 9.45
C GLU A 82 -18.68 -20.68 8.66
N PHE A 83 -18.25 -21.78 8.03
CA PHE A 83 -19.16 -22.63 7.27
C PHE A 83 -19.88 -23.59 8.22
N ALA A 84 -21.14 -23.88 7.92
CA ALA A 84 -22.01 -24.71 8.76
C ALA A 84 -21.35 -26.07 9.11
N THR A 85 -21.67 -26.55 10.31
CA THR A 85 -20.93 -27.59 11.04
C THR A 85 -21.16 -29.03 10.55
N ASP A 86 -22.01 -29.26 9.55
CA ASP A 86 -22.22 -30.61 9.04
C ASP A 86 -21.02 -31.06 8.19
N LYS A 87 -20.60 -32.30 8.43
CA LYS A 87 -19.36 -32.84 7.85
C LYS A 87 -19.41 -32.93 6.33
N ILE A 88 -20.58 -33.20 5.75
CA ILE A 88 -20.73 -33.42 4.31
C ILE A 88 -20.50 -32.11 3.55
N THR A 89 -21.09 -31.02 4.02
CA THR A 89 -20.89 -29.68 3.45
C THR A 89 -19.42 -29.25 3.56
N LEU A 90 -18.81 -29.45 4.73
CA LEU A 90 -17.41 -29.09 4.96
C LEU A 90 -16.45 -29.87 4.03
N ASP A 91 -16.62 -31.19 3.93
CA ASP A 91 -15.78 -32.04 3.09
C ASP A 91 -15.89 -31.63 1.60
N SER A 92 -17.09 -31.23 1.16
CA SER A 92 -17.34 -30.74 -0.21
C SER A 92 -16.62 -29.40 -0.48
N ILE A 93 -16.70 -28.45 0.46
CA ILE A 93 -16.00 -27.15 0.36
C ILE A 93 -14.49 -27.35 0.33
N ILE A 94 -13.95 -28.23 1.20
CA ILE A 94 -12.52 -28.54 1.20
C ILE A 94 -12.12 -29.13 -0.15
N ALA A 95 -12.88 -30.11 -0.67
CA ALA A 95 -12.58 -30.73 -1.95
C ALA A 95 -12.56 -29.71 -3.11
N GLU A 96 -13.45 -28.70 -3.08
CA GLU A 96 -13.48 -27.60 -4.04
C GLU A 96 -12.27 -26.67 -3.88
N LEU A 97 -11.96 -26.23 -2.66
CA LEU A 97 -10.84 -25.32 -2.38
C LEU A 97 -9.47 -25.94 -2.68
N LEU A 98 -9.37 -27.26 -2.63
CA LEU A 98 -8.16 -28.01 -3.00
C LEU A 98 -7.99 -28.17 -4.52
N GLN A 99 -9.00 -27.84 -5.33
CA GLN A 99 -8.85 -27.85 -6.79
C GLN A 99 -7.86 -26.76 -7.26
N PRO A 100 -7.09 -26.99 -8.33
CA PRO A 100 -6.21 -25.99 -8.91
C PRO A 100 -7.00 -24.78 -9.45
N ASN A 101 -7.08 -23.72 -8.66
CA ASN A 101 -7.63 -22.43 -9.09
C ASN A 101 -6.66 -21.29 -8.69
N PRO A 102 -5.58 -21.08 -9.45
CA PRO A 102 -4.57 -20.09 -9.10
C PRO A 102 -5.13 -18.67 -8.99
N GLN A 103 -6.10 -18.31 -9.85
CA GLN A 103 -6.68 -16.97 -9.87
C GLN A 103 -7.43 -16.65 -8.57
N PHE A 104 -8.20 -17.60 -8.04
CA PHE A 104 -8.88 -17.47 -6.74
C PHE A 104 -7.88 -17.14 -5.61
N TRP A 105 -6.76 -17.85 -5.55
CA TRP A 105 -5.74 -17.64 -4.53
C TRP A 105 -4.93 -16.35 -4.75
N ILE A 106 -4.65 -15.99 -6.00
CA ILE A 106 -4.01 -14.71 -6.35
C ILE A 106 -4.89 -13.53 -5.92
N ASP A 107 -6.20 -13.58 -6.18
CA ASP A 107 -7.11 -12.49 -5.80
C ASP A 107 -7.22 -12.34 -4.28
N ARG A 108 -7.24 -13.46 -3.55
CA ARG A 108 -7.11 -13.46 -2.08
C ARG A 108 -5.79 -12.88 -1.61
N ALA A 109 -4.66 -13.28 -2.20
CA ALA A 109 -3.35 -12.72 -1.87
C ALA A 109 -3.30 -11.21 -2.13
N LYS A 110 -3.84 -10.72 -3.26
CA LYS A 110 -3.99 -9.27 -3.54
C LYS A 110 -4.83 -8.59 -2.47
N LYS A 111 -5.96 -9.18 -2.06
CA LYS A 111 -6.80 -8.61 -1.00
C LYS A 111 -6.03 -8.51 0.32
N GLN A 112 -5.26 -9.54 0.68
CA GLN A 112 -4.43 -9.56 1.88
C GLN A 112 -3.33 -8.47 1.84
N VAL A 113 -2.57 -8.37 0.74
CA VAL A 113 -1.57 -7.31 0.51
C VAL A 113 -2.20 -5.92 0.62
N ASN A 114 -3.39 -5.73 0.04
CA ASN A 114 -4.07 -4.43 0.04
C ASN A 114 -4.44 -3.93 1.46
N LEU A 115 -4.50 -4.82 2.46
CA LEU A 115 -4.69 -4.41 3.85
C LEU A 115 -3.46 -3.67 4.41
N ALA A 116 -2.26 -3.93 3.87
CA ALA A 116 -1.03 -3.21 4.24
C ALA A 116 -1.02 -1.76 3.72
N THR A 117 -1.72 -1.47 2.61
CA THR A 117 -1.77 -0.14 1.99
C THR A 117 -2.19 0.94 2.98
N TYR A 118 -3.21 0.66 3.81
CA TYR A 118 -3.69 1.62 4.80
C TYR A 118 -2.61 1.91 5.86
N ARG A 119 -2.00 0.87 6.42
CA ARG A 119 -0.94 1.01 7.44
C ARG A 119 0.24 1.83 6.90
N LEU A 120 0.67 1.57 5.67
CA LEU A 120 1.79 2.30 5.07
C LEU A 120 1.45 3.73 4.66
N THR A 121 0.19 4.01 4.29
CA THR A 121 -0.28 5.36 3.95
C THR A 121 -0.42 6.23 5.21
N PHE A 122 -0.88 5.65 6.31
CA PHE A 122 -1.08 6.36 7.58
C PHE A 122 0.04 6.12 8.59
N ARG A 123 1.16 5.54 8.16
CA ARG A 123 2.34 5.25 8.98
C ARG A 123 2.81 6.43 9.85
N PRO A 124 2.87 7.69 9.35
CA PRO A 124 3.30 8.82 10.18
C PRO A 124 2.37 9.15 11.36
N LEU A 125 1.15 8.62 11.41
CA LEU A 125 0.25 8.80 12.56
C LEU A 125 0.59 7.87 13.74
N PHE A 126 1.36 6.82 13.50
CA PHE A 126 1.61 5.75 14.48
C PHE A 126 3.09 5.54 14.79
N VAL A 127 3.98 5.94 13.88
CA VAL A 127 5.43 5.76 14.02
C VAL A 127 6.12 7.09 13.78
N ASN A 128 6.89 7.54 14.77
CA ASN A 128 7.73 8.73 14.63
C ASN A 128 8.84 8.48 13.60
N ASP A 129 9.30 9.55 12.95
CA ASP A 129 10.43 9.53 12.00
C ASP A 129 10.25 8.61 10.78
N LYS A 130 9.00 8.23 10.47
CA LYS A 130 8.63 7.51 9.26
C LYS A 130 7.49 8.23 8.56
N TYR A 131 7.59 8.37 7.25
CA TYR A 131 6.54 8.97 6.43
C TYR A 131 5.78 7.91 5.65
N GLN A 132 4.91 8.35 4.74
CA GLN A 132 4.06 7.47 3.95
C GLN A 132 4.90 6.65 2.98
N LEU A 133 4.58 5.37 2.84
CA LEU A 133 5.19 4.48 1.84
C LEU A 133 4.08 3.78 1.04
N PRO A 134 3.26 4.54 0.28
CA PRO A 134 2.09 3.98 -0.39
C PRO A 134 2.52 2.88 -1.37
N LEU A 135 1.81 1.76 -1.34
CA LEU A 135 2.02 0.69 -2.30
C LEU A 135 1.51 1.11 -3.68
N THR A 136 2.10 0.53 -4.73
CA THR A 136 1.61 0.72 -6.10
C THR A 136 0.21 0.16 -6.28
N GLN A 137 -0.45 0.53 -7.38
CA GLN A 137 -1.69 -0.10 -7.80
C GLN A 137 -1.57 -1.63 -7.99
N PRO A 138 -2.64 -2.40 -7.72
CA PRO A 138 -2.62 -3.87 -7.81
C PRO A 138 -2.26 -4.45 -9.19
N SER A 139 -2.43 -3.68 -10.26
CA SER A 139 -2.04 -4.08 -11.62
C SER A 139 -0.53 -4.17 -11.82
N HIS A 140 0.28 -3.58 -10.94
CA HIS A 140 1.75 -3.67 -10.98
C HIS A 140 2.31 -4.75 -10.03
N TRP A 141 1.44 -5.48 -9.32
CA TRP A 141 1.86 -6.49 -8.36
C TRP A 141 2.13 -7.82 -9.06
N HIS A 142 3.25 -8.42 -8.70
CA HIS A 142 3.59 -9.78 -9.12
C HIS A 142 3.42 -10.74 -7.95
N ILE A 143 2.57 -11.75 -8.12
CA ILE A 143 2.28 -12.77 -7.10
C ILE A 143 2.62 -14.13 -7.67
N VAL A 144 3.43 -14.90 -6.93
CA VAL A 144 3.80 -16.27 -7.24
C VAL A 144 3.28 -17.17 -6.14
N LEU A 145 2.46 -18.15 -6.50
CA LEU A 145 2.02 -19.22 -5.59
C LEU A 145 3.09 -20.32 -5.59
N HIS A 146 3.49 -20.80 -4.41
CA HIS A 146 4.61 -21.76 -4.28
C HIS A 146 4.18 -23.21 -4.20
N GLU A 147 2.90 -23.47 -3.92
CA GLU A 147 2.38 -24.81 -3.71
C GLU A 147 0.88 -24.88 -4.01
N ASN A 148 0.40 -26.10 -4.18
CA ASN A 148 -1.03 -26.37 -4.23
C ASN A 148 -1.67 -26.07 -2.87
N PRO A 149 -2.97 -25.73 -2.85
CA PRO A 149 -3.69 -25.50 -1.61
C PRO A 149 -3.60 -26.70 -0.68
N LYS A 150 -3.43 -26.42 0.61
CA LYS A 150 -3.31 -27.43 1.65
C LYS A 150 -4.37 -27.21 2.71
N TYR A 151 -4.96 -28.30 3.16
CA TYR A 151 -5.88 -28.27 4.28
C TYR A 151 -5.11 -28.41 5.60
N HIS A 152 -5.41 -27.53 6.54
CA HIS A 152 -4.83 -27.46 7.87
C HIS A 152 -5.92 -27.60 8.91
N HIS A 153 -5.78 -28.60 9.78
CA HIS A 153 -6.79 -28.89 10.81
C HIS A 153 -6.70 -28.01 12.07
N ALA A 154 -5.63 -27.24 12.29
CA ALA A 154 -5.40 -26.63 13.61
C ALA A 154 -4.45 -25.41 13.66
N ILE A 155 -4.37 -24.55 12.65
CA ILE A 155 -3.56 -23.33 12.82
C ILE A 155 -4.27 -22.43 13.86
N GLY A 156 -3.77 -22.43 15.09
CA GLY A 156 -4.44 -21.79 16.23
C GLY A 156 -5.76 -22.45 16.63
N GLY A 157 -5.94 -23.74 16.33
CA GLY A 157 -7.21 -24.46 16.57
C GLY A 157 -8.28 -24.25 15.49
N HIS A 158 -7.97 -23.47 14.44
CA HIS A 158 -8.87 -23.20 13.32
C HIS A 158 -8.65 -24.16 12.15
N ARG A 159 -9.73 -24.44 11.42
CA ARG A 159 -9.70 -25.23 10.19
C ARG A 159 -9.53 -24.31 8.99
N LEU A 160 -8.44 -24.46 8.25
CA LEU A 160 -8.08 -23.56 7.15
C LEU A 160 -7.72 -24.36 5.90
N VAL A 161 -8.05 -23.85 4.72
CA VAL A 161 -7.33 -24.22 3.48
C VAL A 161 -6.44 -23.05 3.11
N SER A 162 -5.15 -23.27 2.86
CA SER A 162 -4.20 -22.20 2.61
C SER A 162 -3.21 -22.46 1.50
N VAL A 163 -2.64 -21.36 0.97
CA VAL A 163 -1.60 -21.35 -0.06
C VAL A 163 -0.54 -20.32 0.33
N ARG A 164 0.73 -20.74 0.29
CA ARG A 164 1.87 -19.83 0.40
C ARG A 164 2.13 -19.09 -0.90
N TYR A 165 2.48 -17.82 -0.78
CA TYR A 165 2.81 -16.97 -1.92
C TYR A 165 3.95 -15.99 -1.62
N THR A 166 4.63 -15.56 -2.67
CA THR A 166 5.49 -14.37 -2.65
C THR A 166 4.84 -13.29 -3.49
N TRP A 167 4.85 -12.07 -2.97
CA TRP A 167 4.42 -10.86 -3.65
C TRP A 167 5.61 -9.93 -3.85
N SER A 168 5.61 -9.20 -4.96
CA SER A 168 6.57 -8.13 -5.20
C SER A 168 5.97 -6.98 -6.02
N THR A 169 6.56 -5.79 -5.86
CA THR A 169 6.29 -4.62 -6.71
C THR A 169 7.50 -3.69 -6.73
N HIS A 170 7.46 -2.66 -7.57
CA HIS A 170 8.47 -1.61 -7.63
C HIS A 170 7.82 -0.24 -7.49
N ILE A 171 8.35 0.60 -6.60
CA ILE A 171 8.00 2.03 -6.52
C ILE A 171 9.05 2.82 -7.30
N LEU A 172 8.58 3.65 -8.23
CA LEU A 172 9.38 4.68 -8.89
C LEU A 172 9.08 6.02 -8.21
N SER A 173 10.11 6.73 -7.78
CA SER A 173 10.01 8.04 -7.12
C SER A 173 11.17 8.95 -7.52
N ASP A 174 11.16 10.20 -7.05
CA ASP A 174 12.35 11.05 -7.04
C ASP A 174 13.47 10.49 -6.14
N TYR A 175 14.66 11.09 -6.24
CA TYR A 175 15.84 10.67 -5.47
C TYR A 175 15.68 10.77 -3.94
N GLU A 176 14.96 11.76 -3.41
CA GLU A 176 14.94 12.05 -1.97
C GLU A 176 13.79 11.37 -1.22
N SER A 177 12.64 11.17 -1.86
CA SER A 177 11.42 10.65 -1.25
C SER A 177 11.56 9.31 -0.53
N PRO A 178 12.28 8.29 -1.04
CA PRO A 178 12.47 7.04 -0.30
C PRO A 178 13.17 7.25 1.05
N GLY A 179 14.21 8.09 1.09
CA GLY A 179 14.93 8.42 2.31
C GLY A 179 14.14 9.27 3.29
N ILE A 180 13.23 10.12 2.79
CA ILE A 180 12.25 10.82 3.64
C ILE A 180 11.26 9.80 4.21
N SER A 181 10.76 8.88 3.39
CA SER A 181 9.80 7.87 3.82
C SER A 181 10.38 6.95 4.90
N GLU A 182 11.54 6.36 4.61
CA GLU A 182 12.27 5.43 5.47
C GLU A 182 13.78 5.76 5.35
N PRO A 183 14.43 6.27 6.41
CA PRO A 183 15.84 6.71 6.35
C PRO A 183 16.82 5.66 5.81
N GLN A 184 16.56 4.37 6.07
CA GLN A 184 17.40 3.29 5.52
C GLN A 184 17.33 3.18 4.00
N LEU A 185 16.21 3.62 3.40
CA LEU A 185 16.04 3.79 1.95
C LEU A 185 16.58 5.14 1.46
N GLY A 186 17.36 5.89 2.24
CA GLY A 186 18.10 7.05 1.72
C GLY A 186 19.33 6.65 0.91
N ASN A 187 19.81 5.42 1.09
CA ASN A 187 21.04 4.92 0.50
C ASN A 187 20.74 3.90 -0.61
N ILE A 188 21.53 3.94 -1.69
CA ILE A 188 21.50 2.89 -2.73
C ILE A 188 21.88 1.55 -2.09
N GLY A 189 21.11 0.50 -2.37
CA GLY A 189 21.27 -0.81 -1.73
C GLY A 189 20.79 -0.87 -0.29
N GLY A 190 20.27 0.24 0.25
CA GLY A 190 19.62 0.30 1.54
C GLY A 190 18.44 -0.67 1.61
N GLN A 191 18.30 -1.32 2.78
CA GLN A 191 17.25 -2.28 3.04
C GLN A 191 16.57 -1.97 4.35
N TRP A 192 15.25 -2.11 4.37
CA TRP A 192 14.45 -2.05 5.58
C TRP A 192 13.48 -3.23 5.59
N VAL A 193 13.26 -3.81 6.77
CA VAL A 193 12.28 -4.87 7.00
C VAL A 193 11.17 -4.35 7.90
N GLU A 194 9.96 -4.24 7.35
CA GLU A 194 8.77 -3.88 8.14
C GLU A 194 7.94 -5.13 8.46
N PRO A 195 7.68 -5.45 9.74
CA PRO A 195 6.87 -6.59 10.12
C PRO A 195 5.38 -6.28 9.92
N PHE A 196 4.66 -7.21 9.28
CA PHE A 196 3.21 -7.17 9.15
C PHE A 196 2.58 -8.42 9.78
N ILE A 197 1.45 -8.20 10.44
CA ILE A 197 0.50 -9.24 10.83
C ILE A 197 -0.74 -9.04 9.97
N LEU A 198 -0.92 -9.92 8.99
CA LEU A 198 -2.06 -9.90 8.09
C LEU A 198 -3.06 -11.01 8.49
N PRO A 199 -4.38 -10.79 8.32
CA PRO A 199 -5.35 -11.83 8.56
C PRO A 199 -5.14 -12.98 7.57
N ALA A 200 -5.26 -14.22 8.06
CA ALA A 200 -5.11 -15.41 7.23
C ALA A 200 -6.18 -15.43 6.13
N ASP A 201 -7.45 -15.16 6.48
CA ASP A 201 -8.54 -14.97 5.52
C ASP A 201 -8.88 -13.47 5.38
N PRO A 202 -8.51 -12.82 4.26
CA PRO A 202 -8.73 -11.38 4.07
C PRO A 202 -10.19 -11.02 3.73
N TYR A 203 -11.05 -12.01 3.48
CA TYR A 203 -12.48 -11.82 3.20
C TYR A 203 -13.36 -12.06 4.43
N ASN A 204 -12.90 -12.89 5.36
CA ASN A 204 -13.61 -13.16 6.60
C ASN A 204 -13.69 -11.87 7.47
N ILE A 205 -14.91 -11.38 7.69
CA ILE A 205 -15.16 -10.14 8.44
C ILE A 205 -14.90 -10.33 9.94
N ILE A 206 -15.19 -11.51 10.51
CA ILE A 206 -15.02 -11.77 11.94
C ILE A 206 -13.54 -11.82 12.31
N GLN A 207 -12.68 -12.37 11.45
CA GLN A 207 -11.23 -12.24 11.59
C GLN A 207 -10.73 -10.78 11.45
N ARG A 208 -11.50 -9.91 10.80
CA ARG A 208 -11.19 -8.47 10.69
C ARG A 208 -11.71 -7.64 11.86
N THR A 209 -12.74 -8.10 12.58
CA THR A 209 -13.44 -7.30 13.61
C THR A 209 -13.38 -7.89 15.02
N GLY A 210 -13.00 -9.15 15.19
CA GLY A 210 -12.89 -9.83 16.48
C GLY A 210 -11.44 -10.07 16.90
N TYR A 211 -10.89 -9.21 17.75
CA TYR A 211 -9.64 -9.38 18.52
C TYR A 211 -8.31 -9.57 17.75
N ALA A 212 -8.27 -9.92 16.47
CA ALA A 212 -7.01 -10.20 15.75
C ALA A 212 -6.23 -8.96 15.26
N CYS A 213 -6.88 -7.79 15.17
CA CYS A 213 -6.21 -6.53 14.85
C CYS A 213 -5.97 -5.63 16.08
N MET A 214 -6.37 -6.07 17.29
CA MET A 214 -6.51 -5.16 18.44
C MET A 214 -5.21 -4.77 19.16
N ASP A 215 -4.07 -5.39 18.88
CA ASP A 215 -2.83 -5.04 19.61
C ASP A 215 -2.01 -3.89 19.00
N GLU A 216 -2.38 -3.39 17.82
CA GLU A 216 -1.90 -2.07 17.34
C GLU A 216 -3.04 -1.14 16.87
N CYS A 217 -4.30 -1.61 16.81
CA CYS A 217 -5.44 -0.81 16.36
C CYS A 217 -6.29 -0.28 17.52
N LYS A 218 -5.90 0.82 18.16
CA LYS A 218 -6.88 1.64 18.90
C LYS A 218 -7.66 2.62 18.01
N ILE A 219 -7.29 2.82 16.73
CA ILE A 219 -7.87 3.91 15.91
C ILE A 219 -8.35 3.49 14.51
N LEU A 220 -7.82 2.41 13.90
CA LEU A 220 -8.17 2.04 12.52
C LEU A 220 -9.65 1.68 12.33
N ILE A 221 -10.26 1.05 13.33
CA ILE A 221 -11.65 0.59 13.28
C ILE A 221 -12.61 1.79 13.25
N ILE A 222 -12.29 2.88 13.95
CA ILE A 222 -13.12 4.09 13.95
C ILE A 222 -13.12 4.72 12.56
N MET A 223 -11.99 4.79 11.85
CA MET A 223 -11.96 5.40 10.52
C MET A 223 -12.66 4.55 9.45
N LEU A 224 -12.54 3.21 9.48
CA LEU A 224 -13.24 2.35 8.52
C LEU A 224 -14.75 2.30 8.78
N ILE A 225 -15.17 2.24 10.05
CA ILE A 225 -16.58 2.34 10.42
C ILE A 225 -17.13 3.73 10.07
N LEU A 226 -16.37 4.81 10.30
CA LEU A 226 -16.78 6.15 9.90
C LEU A 226 -16.81 6.34 8.39
N ALA A 227 -15.92 5.73 7.62
CA ALA A 227 -15.92 5.81 6.16
C ALA A 227 -17.11 5.08 5.54
N ASP A 228 -17.45 3.88 6.03
CA ASP A 228 -18.65 3.16 5.60
C ASP A 228 -19.93 3.85 6.10
N SER A 229 -19.93 4.38 7.33
CA SER A 229 -21.06 5.13 7.87
C SER A 229 -21.27 6.48 7.14
N LEU A 230 -20.20 7.18 6.74
CA LEU A 230 -20.30 8.38 5.90
C LEU A 230 -20.81 8.04 4.50
N ARG A 231 -20.37 6.91 3.93
CA ARG A 231 -20.84 6.45 2.63
C ARG A 231 -22.35 6.17 2.66
N GLU A 232 -22.86 5.51 3.69
CA GLU A 232 -24.31 5.32 3.84
C GLU A 232 -25.07 6.63 4.13
N HIS A 233 -24.48 7.53 4.92
CA HIS A 233 -25.11 8.83 5.21
C HIS A 233 -25.18 9.76 3.98
N LEU A 234 -24.22 9.64 3.06
CA LEU A 234 -24.24 10.35 1.78
C LEU A 234 -25.28 9.79 0.80
N HIS A 235 -25.65 8.51 0.90
CA HIS A 235 -26.73 7.93 0.10
C HIS A 235 -28.14 8.34 0.57
N HIS A 236 -28.30 8.78 1.83
CA HIS A 236 -29.59 9.22 2.38
C HIS A 236 -29.89 10.72 2.22
N LYS A 237 -28.95 11.53 1.69
CA LYS A 237 -29.25 12.91 1.31
C LYS A 237 -29.77 12.95 -0.13
N HIS A 238 -31.09 13.09 -0.26
CA HIS A 238 -31.82 13.36 -1.49
C HIS A 238 -31.06 14.26 -2.48
N LEU A 239 -30.50 13.65 -3.53
CA LEU A 239 -30.40 14.28 -4.84
C LEU A 239 -31.60 13.80 -5.66
N PRO A 240 -32.54 14.68 -6.04
CA PRO A 240 -33.63 14.28 -6.90
C PRO A 240 -33.12 14.15 -8.34
N HIS A 241 -33.63 13.14 -9.05
CA HIS A 241 -33.44 12.84 -10.47
C HIS A 241 -32.09 12.30 -10.93
N ILE A 242 -31.91 10.97 -10.86
CA ILE A 242 -31.53 10.15 -12.04
C ILE A 242 -32.29 8.83 -11.95
N SER A 243 -33.30 8.66 -12.81
CA SER A 243 -33.94 7.37 -13.10
C SER A 243 -33.06 6.56 -14.05
N LEU A 244 -33.15 5.22 -13.97
CA LEU A 244 -32.41 4.18 -14.70
C LEU A 244 -31.14 3.80 -13.93
N ILE A 245 -31.02 2.63 -13.30
CA ILE A 245 -31.20 1.27 -13.85
C ILE A 245 -31.63 0.36 -12.70
N ASN A 246 -32.83 -0.18 -12.78
CA ASN A 246 -33.30 -1.32 -11.99
C ASN A 246 -33.76 -2.39 -12.97
N SER A 247 -32.90 -3.34 -13.26
CA SER A 247 -33.22 -4.59 -13.95
C SER A 247 -32.00 -5.49 -13.83
N LEU A 248 -32.21 -6.73 -13.38
CA LEU A 248 -31.23 -7.78 -13.07
C LEU A 248 -30.87 -7.89 -11.59
N TYR A 249 -31.85 -8.25 -10.75
CA TYR A 249 -31.71 -9.28 -9.70
C TYR A 249 -33.11 -9.62 -9.18
N GLN A 250 -33.84 -10.47 -9.90
CA GLN A 250 -34.96 -11.23 -9.36
C GLN A 250 -34.60 -12.71 -9.43
N TYR A 251 -34.11 -13.24 -8.31
CA TYR A 251 -34.00 -14.68 -8.10
C TYR A 251 -35.19 -15.10 -7.22
N ARG A 252 -36.10 -15.90 -7.77
CA ARG A 252 -37.21 -16.55 -7.06
C ARG A 252 -36.83 -18.02 -6.87
N PRO A 253 -36.92 -18.58 -5.66
CA PRO A 253 -36.70 -20.00 -5.46
C PRO A 253 -37.93 -20.83 -5.86
N LEU A 254 -37.68 -21.98 -6.46
CA LEU A 254 -38.47 -23.21 -6.33
C LEU A 254 -37.63 -24.21 -5.53
#